data_AF-A0A892ZIW2-F1
#
_entry.id   AF-A0A892ZIW2-F1
#
_cell.length_a   1.000
_cell.length_b   1.000
_cell.length_c   1.000
_cell.angle_alpha   90.00
_cell.angle_beta   90.00
_cell.angle_gamma   90.00
#
_symmetry.space_group_name_H-M   'P 1'
#
loop_
_entity.id
_entity.type
_entity.pdbx_description
1 polymer ?
#
loop_
_entity_poly.entity_id
_entity_poly.type
_entity_poly.pdbx_seq_one_letter_code
_entity_poly.pdbx_strand_id
1 'polypeptide(L)' 'MLAPSDLMALPKGQAFALLDGGNLYKLRLPLPLPDTDADIPANLNVIPFKINNL' A
#
# COMPACT_ATOMS: atom_id res chain seq x y z
N MET A 1 -18.13 7.46 15.82
CA MET A 1 -18.39 6.02 15.65
C MET A 1 -18.13 5.69 14.19
N LEU A 2 -17.29 4.70 13.90
CA LEU A 2 -16.96 4.30 12.52
C LEU A 2 -18.04 3.33 12.00
N ALA A 3 -18.63 3.62 10.85
CA ALA A 3 -19.62 2.76 10.21
C ALA A 3 -19.01 1.96 9.05
N PRO A 4 -19.58 0.80 8.68
CA PRO A 4 -19.12 0.04 7.52
C PRO A 4 -19.13 0.85 6.22
N SER A 5 -20.09 1.76 6.07
CA SER A 5 -20.17 2.69 4.92
C SER A 5 -18.92 3.56 4.78
N ASP A 6 -18.31 3.96 5.89
CA ASP A 6 -17.13 4.83 5.90
C ASP A 6 -15.88 4.10 5.42
N LEU A 7 -15.82 2.78 5.64
CA LEU A 7 -14.77 1.90 5.12
C LEU A 7 -14.95 1.65 3.62
N MET A 8 -16.19 1.45 3.17
CA MET A 8 -16.48 1.19 1.76
C MET A 8 -16.30 2.44 0.88
N ALA A 9 -16.56 3.62 1.43
CA ALA A 9 -16.37 4.90 0.72
C ALA A 9 -14.92 5.40 0.76
N LEU A 10 -13.99 4.64 1.34
CA LEU A 10 -12.62 5.09 1.56
C LEU A 10 -11.83 5.16 0.24
N PRO A 11 -11.27 6.33 -0.12
CA PRO A 11 -10.44 6.44 -1.32
C PRO A 11 -9.16 5.61 -1.20
N LYS A 12 -8.62 5.17 -2.34
CA LYS A 12 -7.33 4.46 -2.39
C LYS A 12 -6.24 5.29 -1.71
N GLY A 13 -5.39 4.62 -0.92
CA GLY A 13 -4.33 5.27 -0.16
C GLY A 13 -4.84 6.04 1.07
N GLN A 14 -6.05 5.76 1.56
CA GLN A 14 -6.50 6.27 2.86
C GLN A 14 -6.78 5.10 3.80
N ALA A 15 -6.62 5.33 5.10
CA ALA A 15 -6.84 4.32 6.14
C ALA A 15 -7.42 4.97 7.40
N PHE A 16 -8.11 4.18 8.23
CA PHE A 16 -8.45 4.57 9.59
C PHE A 16 -7.57 3.79 10.58
N ALA A 17 -7.09 4.48 11.61
CA ALA A 17 -6.28 3.88 12.66
C ALA A 17 -6.73 4.37 14.04
N LEU A 18 -6.66 3.49 15.03
CA LEU A 18 -6.81 3.87 16.43
C LEU A 18 -5.41 4.09 17.00
N LEU A 19 -5.10 5.31 17.39
CA LEU A 19 -3.82 5.70 17.99
C LEU A 19 -4.07 6.30 19.38
N ASP A 20 -3.01 6.54 20.15
CA ASP A 20 -3.06 7.23 21.45
C ASP A 20 -4.15 6.72 22.40
N GLY A 21 -4.22 5.39 22.60
CA GLY A 21 -5.17 4.78 23.52
C GLY A 21 -6.60 4.68 23.00
N GLY A 22 -6.81 4.70 21.68
CA GLY A 22 -8.12 4.44 21.06
C GLY A 22 -8.76 5.64 20.36
N ASN A 23 -7.99 6.71 20.15
CA ASN A 23 -8.42 7.86 19.35
C ASN A 23 -8.41 7.51 17.86
N LEU A 24 -9.51 7.82 17.16
CA LEU A 24 -9.67 7.50 15.75
C LEU A 24 -9.04 8.57 14.86
N TYR A 25 -8.12 8.15 13.99
CA TYR A 25 -7.44 8.98 13.01
C TYR A 25 -7.67 8.49 11.59
N LYS A 26 -7.64 9.44 10.63
CA LYS A 26 -7.69 9.15 9.19
C LYS A 26 -6.33 9.45 8.57
N LEU A 27 -5.66 8.40 8.10
CA LEU A 27 -4.31 8.47 7.54
C LEU A 27 -4.36 8.57 6.01
N ARG A 28 -3.37 9.28 5.45
CA ARG A 28 -3.10 9.33 4.01
C ARG A 28 -1.79 8.59 3.75
N LEU A 29 -1.90 7.50 3.02
CA LEU A 29 -0.76 6.73 2.49
C LEU A 29 -0.41 7.33 1.12
N PRO A 30 0.78 7.91 0.97
CA PRO A 30 1.22 8.36 -0.35
C PRO A 30 1.30 7.17 -1.30
N LEU A 31 1.08 7.43 -2.60
CA LEU A 31 1.34 6.42 -3.62
C LEU A 31 2.83 6.03 -3.49
N PRO A 32 3.17 4.73 -3.46
CA PRO A 32 4.57 4.33 -3.52
C PRO A 32 5.19 4.99 -4.75
N LEU A 33 6.23 5.78 -4.52
CA LEU A 33 6.99 6.35 -5.62
C LEU A 33 7.58 5.18 -6.43
N PRO A 34 7.65 5.30 -7.76
CA PRO A 34 8.41 4.33 -8.54
C PRO A 34 9.83 4.34 -7.99
N ASP A 35 10.22 3.23 -7.38
CA ASP A 35 11.56 3.03 -6.90
C ASP A 35 12.48 3.01 -8.12
N THR A 36 13.49 3.88 -8.12
CA THR A 36 14.42 3.99 -9.26
C THR A 36 15.30 2.75 -9.37
N ASP A 37 15.48 2.01 -8.25
CA ASP A 37 16.23 0.75 -8.19
C ASP A 37 15.32 -0.49 -8.24
N ALA A 38 14.01 -0.33 -8.47
CA ALA A 38 13.18 -1.49 -8.74
C ALA A 38 13.57 -2.03 -10.13
N ASP A 39 14.28 -3.16 -10.13
CA ASP A 39 14.56 -4.01 -11.30
C ASP A 39 13.23 -4.55 -11.88
N ILE A 40 12.41 -3.65 -12.42
CA ILE A 40 11.20 -3.96 -13.17
C ILE A 40 11.62 -3.97 -14.64
N PRO A 41 11.79 -5.15 -15.25
CA PRO A 41 12.13 -5.19 -16.66
C PRO A 41 10.99 -4.63 -17.50
N ALA A 42 11.37 -3.95 -18.58
CA ALA A 42 10.44 -3.32 -19.53
C ALA A 42 9.47 -4.30 -20.21
N ASN A 43 9.72 -5.62 -20.12
CA ASN A 43 8.83 -6.63 -20.66
C ASN A 43 8.86 -7.90 -19.79
N LEU A 44 7.71 -8.57 -19.67
CA LEU A 44 7.55 -9.77 -18.83
C LEU A 44 8.53 -10.90 -19.23
N ASN A 45 8.93 -10.94 -20.50
CA ASN A 45 9.86 -11.92 -21.04
C ASN A 45 11.34 -11.68 -20.64
N VAL A 46 11.65 -10.58 -19.94
CA VAL A 46 13.02 -10.17 -19.60
C VAL A 46 13.33 -10.41 -18.12
N ILE A 47 12.45 -11.03 -17.34
CA ILE A 47 12.78 -11.48 -15.97
C ILE A 47 13.46 -12.86 -16.07
N PRO A 48 14.80 -13.01 -15.88
CA PRO A 48 15.30 -14.27 -15.39
C PRO A 48 14.77 -14.43 -13.97
N PHE A 49 13.81 -15.32 -13.78
CA PHE A 49 13.20 -15.63 -12.50
C PHE A 49 14.29 -16.07 -11.51
N LYS A 50 14.86 -15.11 -10.77
CA LYS A 50 15.82 -15.38 -9.71
C LYS A 50 15.02 -15.79 -8.48
N ILE A 51 14.54 -17.03 -8.50
CA ILE A 51 14.22 -17.74 -7.26
C ILE A 51 15.55 -17.84 -6.53
N ASN A 52 15.70 -17.06 -5.47
CA ASN A 52 16.81 -17.21 -4.56
C ASN A 52 16.83 -18.65 -4.05
N ASN A 53 17.93 -19.33 -4.38
CA ASN A 53 18.35 -20.61 -3.86
C ASN A 53 18.47 -20.49 -2.33
N LEU A 54 17.74 -21.34 -1.59
CA LEU A 54 18.17 -21.77 -0.27
C LEU A 54 19.40 -22.67 -0.42
#